data_AF-A0A3M7QWB7-F1
#
_entry.id   AF-A0A3M7QWB7-F1
#
_cell.length_a   1.000
_cell.length_b   1.000
_cell.length_c   1.000
_cell.angle_alpha   90.00
_cell.angle_beta   90.00
_cell.angle_gamma   90.00
#
_symmetry.space_group_name_H-M   'P 1'
#
loop_
_entity.id
_entity.type
_entity.pdbx_description
1 polymer ?
#
loop_
_entity_poly.entity_id
_entity_poly.type
_entity_poly.pdbx_seq_one_letter_code
_entity_poly.pdbx_strand_id
1 'polypeptide(L)'
;MNFTASNENAKTLQFIAYFNQIFFDGVLNYEMIRKTSPILLRKFLECIFIVTDIKIKTKKIFCDILFNGKIQYTNQIDRVRECENLLVAIELAAWLNDAPIILQAVVQCYGLLAPLIYFNLAYEPIIKNIAY
;
A
#
# COMPACT_ATOMS: atom_id res chain seq x y z
N MET A 1 -9.15 -18.22 -33.72
CA MET A 1 -8.00 -18.75 -32.94
C MET A 1 -7.84 -17.88 -31.70
N ASN A 2 -8.45 -18.25 -30.58
CA ASN A 2 -8.49 -17.47 -29.34
C ASN A 2 -7.47 -18.00 -28.32
N PHE A 3 -6.18 -17.83 -28.57
CA PHE A 3 -5.12 -18.39 -27.71
C PHE A 3 -4.27 -17.35 -26.96
N THR A 4 -4.58 -16.05 -27.07
CA THR A 4 -3.78 -14.98 -26.43
C THR A 4 -4.36 -14.51 -25.09
N ALA A 5 -5.68 -14.43 -24.93
CA ALA A 5 -6.31 -13.93 -23.70
C ALA A 5 -6.18 -14.87 -22.49
N SER A 6 -6.13 -16.19 -22.72
CA SER A 6 -6.03 -17.20 -21.63
C SER A 6 -4.64 -17.21 -20.96
N ASN A 7 -3.58 -16.96 -21.74
CA ASN A 7 -2.20 -16.99 -21.26
C ASN A 7 -1.83 -15.74 -20.45
N GLU A 8 -2.34 -14.57 -20.83
CA GLU A 8 -2.16 -13.33 -20.04
C GLU A 8 -2.86 -13.41 -18.69
N ASN A 9 -4.07 -13.97 -18.65
CA ASN A 9 -4.80 -14.18 -17.40
C ASN A 9 -4.06 -15.16 -16.48
N ALA A 10 -3.47 -16.23 -17.02
CA ALA A 10 -2.69 -17.20 -16.24
C ALA A 10 -1.41 -16.58 -15.65
N LYS A 11 -0.68 -15.75 -16.41
CA LYS A 11 0.49 -15.02 -15.92
C LYS A 11 0.13 -13.98 -14.87
N THR A 12 -1.01 -13.30 -15.06
CA THR A 12 -1.53 -12.33 -14.08
C THR A 12 -1.91 -13.03 -12.77
N LEU A 13 -2.57 -14.18 -12.84
CA LEU A 13 -2.91 -14.99 -11.67
C LEU A 13 -1.66 -15.54 -10.96
N GLN A 14 -0.64 -15.98 -11.70
CA GLN A 14 0.64 -16.38 -11.12
C GLN A 14 1.35 -15.22 -10.43
N PHE A 15 1.36 -14.04 -11.05
CA PHE A 15 1.94 -12.84 -10.45
C PHE A 15 1.19 -12.45 -9.18
N ILE A 16 -0.15 -12.48 -9.19
CA ILE A 16 -0.98 -12.23 -8.00
C ILE A 16 -0.71 -13.26 -6.90
N ALA A 17 -0.62 -14.55 -7.25
CA ALA A 17 -0.31 -15.61 -6.28
C ALA A 17 1.08 -15.42 -5.67
N TYR A 18 2.06 -15.03 -6.47
CA TYR A 18 3.41 -14.70 -6.03
C TYR A 18 3.44 -13.44 -5.15
N PHE A 19 2.65 -12.42 -5.52
CA PHE A 19 2.45 -11.20 -4.75
C PHE A 19 1.90 -11.52 -3.36
N ASN A 20 0.87 -12.36 -3.29
CA ASN A 20 0.27 -12.82 -2.04
C ASN A 20 1.18 -13.75 -1.22
N GLN A 21 2.19 -14.36 -1.83
CA GLN A 21 3.21 -15.15 -1.11
C GLN A 21 4.30 -14.27 -0.48
N ILE A 22 4.63 -13.14 -1.13
CA ILE A 22 5.55 -12.13 -0.59
C ILE A 22 4.85 -11.27 0.47
N PHE A 23 3.56 -11.00 0.27
CA PHE A 23 2.74 -10.12 1.11
C PHE A 23 1.44 -10.82 1.53
N PHE A 24 1.30 -11.07 2.83
CA PHE A 24 0.08 -11.63 3.41
C PHE A 24 -0.40 -10.69 4.52
N ASP A 25 -1.60 -10.10 4.36
CA ASP A 25 -2.25 -9.22 5.36
C ASP A 25 -1.32 -8.19 6.02
N GLY A 26 -0.55 -7.44 5.22
CA GLY A 26 0.31 -6.37 5.75
C GLY A 26 1.69 -6.82 6.24
N VAL A 27 2.04 -8.11 6.09
CA VAL A 27 3.31 -8.67 6.57
C VAL A 27 4.17 -9.19 5.42
N LEU A 28 5.47 -8.87 5.47
CA LEU A 28 6.46 -9.37 4.52
C LEU A 28 6.93 -10.79 4.87
N ASN A 29 6.96 -11.66 3.86
CA ASN A 29 7.52 -12.99 3.99
C ASN A 29 9.02 -12.99 3.68
N TYR A 30 9.84 -12.92 4.74
CA TYR A 30 11.30 -12.85 4.63
C TYR A 30 11.95 -14.05 3.93
N GLU A 31 11.39 -15.26 4.07
CA GLU A 31 11.87 -16.46 3.36
C GLU A 31 11.71 -16.30 1.85
N MET A 32 10.60 -15.68 1.43
CA MET A 32 10.32 -15.43 0.03
C MET A 32 11.19 -14.31 -0.53
N ILE A 33 11.37 -13.21 0.23
CA ILE A 33 12.25 -12.10 -0.15
C ILE A 33 13.68 -12.60 -0.42
N ARG A 34 14.23 -13.46 0.44
CA ARG A 34 15.58 -14.02 0.27
C ARG A 34 15.74 -14.86 -1.00
N LYS A 35 14.67 -15.51 -1.47
CA LYS A 35 14.67 -16.35 -2.68
C LYS A 35 14.34 -15.56 -3.95
N THR A 36 13.92 -14.31 -3.80
CA THR A 36 13.46 -13.46 -4.90
C THR A 36 14.62 -12.60 -5.43
N SER A 37 14.66 -12.38 -6.74
CA SER A 37 15.69 -11.51 -7.31
C SER A 37 15.47 -10.04 -6.90
N PRO A 38 16.53 -9.26 -6.63
CA PRO A 38 16.41 -7.84 -6.27
C PRO A 38 15.65 -7.01 -7.32
N ILE A 39 15.78 -7.37 -8.60
CA ILE A 39 15.05 -6.71 -9.70
C ILE A 39 13.54 -6.93 -9.56
N LEU A 40 13.13 -8.17 -9.24
CA LEU A 40 11.72 -8.50 -9.06
C LEU A 40 11.15 -7.81 -7.80
N LEU A 41 11.93 -7.74 -6.72
CA LEU A 41 11.55 -6.98 -5.52
C LEU A 41 11.37 -5.48 -5.80
N ARG A 42 12.23 -4.87 -6.63
CA ARG A 42 12.05 -3.47 -7.07
C ARG A 42 10.78 -3.29 -7.90
N LYS A 43 10.48 -4.23 -8.81
CA LYS A 43 9.22 -4.20 -9.58
C LYS A 43 7.98 -4.38 -8.71
N PHE A 44 8.05 -5.26 -7.73
CA PHE A 44 7.01 -5.43 -6.73
C PHE A 44 6.77 -4.13 -5.95
N LEU A 45 7.84 -3.45 -5.56
CA LEU A 45 7.75 -2.17 -4.87
C LEU A 45 7.15 -1.06 -5.76
N GLU A 46 7.53 -0.98 -7.04
CA GLU A 46 6.86 -0.09 -8.01
C GLU A 46 5.35 -0.40 -8.10
N CYS A 47 4.97 -1.68 -8.09
CA CYS A 47 3.56 -2.08 -8.08
C CYS A 47 2.82 -1.62 -6.83
N ILE A 48 3.43 -1.68 -5.64
CA ILE A 48 2.82 -1.14 -4.40
C ILE A 48 2.50 0.34 -4.59
N PHE A 49 3.45 1.13 -5.07
CA PHE A 49 3.24 2.56 -5.30
C PHE A 49 2.12 2.83 -6.31
N ILE A 50 2.12 2.13 -7.44
CA ILE A 50 1.10 2.30 -8.49
C ILE A 50 -0.29 1.96 -7.94
N VAL A 51 -0.44 0.83 -7.25
CA VAL A 51 -1.71 0.40 -6.67
C VAL A 51 -2.19 1.38 -5.60
N THR A 52 -1.27 1.84 -4.75
CA THR A 52 -1.57 2.84 -3.71
C THR A 52 -2.05 4.14 -4.35
N ASP A 53 -1.34 4.67 -5.35
CA ASP A 53 -1.72 5.89 -6.07
C ASP A 53 -3.09 5.77 -6.75
N ILE A 54 -3.39 4.62 -7.37
CA ILE A 54 -4.71 4.35 -7.96
C ILE A 54 -5.78 4.46 -6.87
N LYS A 55 -5.61 3.76 -5.75
CA LYS A 55 -6.60 3.76 -4.66
C LYS A 55 -6.74 5.13 -4.02
N ILE A 56 -5.66 5.87 -3.85
CA ILE A 56 -5.67 7.24 -3.34
C ILE A 56 -6.56 8.13 -4.21
N LYS A 57 -6.35 8.08 -5.53
CA LYS A 57 -7.10 8.87 -6.51
C LYS A 57 -8.56 8.42 -6.61
N THR A 58 -8.81 7.11 -6.68
CA THR A 58 -10.17 6.55 -6.80
C THR A 58 -11.01 6.84 -5.57
N LYS A 59 -10.45 6.69 -4.36
CA LYS A 59 -11.15 6.91 -3.10
C LYS A 59 -11.12 8.37 -2.63
N LYS A 60 -10.43 9.26 -3.36
CA LYS A 60 -10.29 10.68 -3.02
C LYS A 60 -9.80 10.89 -1.58
N ILE A 61 -8.81 10.08 -1.18
CA ILE A 61 -8.29 10.04 0.20
C ILE A 61 -6.96 10.78 0.35
N PHE A 62 -6.55 11.64 -0.60
CA PHE A 62 -5.36 12.46 -0.42
C PHE A 62 -5.66 13.74 0.38
N CYS A 63 -4.60 14.44 0.84
CA CYS A 63 -4.67 15.63 1.70
C CYS A 63 -5.49 16.80 1.12
N ASP A 64 -5.68 16.82 -0.19
CA ASP A 64 -6.30 17.90 -0.96
C ASP A 64 -7.84 17.91 -0.88
N ILE A 65 -8.47 16.82 -0.43
CA ILE A 65 -9.93 16.68 -0.45
C ILE A 65 -10.46 16.63 0.98
N LEU A 66 -10.70 17.82 1.55
CA LEU A 66 -11.49 18.00 2.77
C LEU A 66 -12.92 18.38 2.38
N PHE A 67 -13.90 17.51 2.67
CA PHE A 67 -15.30 17.80 2.38
C PHE A 67 -15.84 18.77 3.44
N ASN A 68 -16.00 20.05 3.12
CA ASN A 68 -16.53 21.08 4.04
C ASN A 68 -15.84 21.13 5.42
N GLY A 69 -14.52 20.89 5.46
CA GLY A 69 -13.75 20.86 6.72
C GLY A 69 -14.03 19.66 7.63
N LYS A 70 -14.74 18.63 7.14
CA LYS A 70 -15.00 17.38 7.86
C LYS A 70 -14.41 16.19 7.10
N ILE A 71 -13.66 15.36 7.81
CA ILE A 71 -13.10 14.12 7.27
C ILE A 71 -14.16 13.02 7.41
N GLN A 72 -14.58 12.41 6.31
CA GLN A 72 -15.50 11.26 6.34
C GLN A 72 -14.81 10.05 6.98
N TYR A 73 -15.47 9.40 7.94
CA TYR A 73 -14.91 8.28 8.72
C TYR A 73 -14.40 7.11 7.84
N THR A 74 -15.13 6.76 6.78
CA THR A 74 -14.70 5.72 5.82
C THR A 74 -13.37 6.06 5.15
N ASN A 75 -13.14 7.34 4.84
CA ASN A 75 -11.89 7.80 4.24
C ASN A 75 -10.73 7.74 5.23
N GLN A 76 -10.99 7.72 6.55
CA GLN A 76 -9.96 7.55 7.57
C GLN A 76 -9.46 6.12 7.62
N ILE A 77 -10.38 5.15 7.64
CA ILE A 77 -10.03 3.72 7.58
C ILE A 77 -9.25 3.43 6.30
N ASP A 78 -9.69 3.97 5.16
CA ASP A 78 -8.99 3.79 3.90
C ASP A 78 -7.59 4.42 3.88
N ARG A 79 -7.39 5.58 4.52
CA ARG A 79 -6.05 6.16 4.71
C ARG A 79 -5.14 5.24 5.51
N VAL A 80 -5.63 4.68 6.62
CA VAL A 80 -4.84 3.78 7.47
C VAL A 80 -4.47 2.50 6.70
N ARG A 81 -5.42 1.90 5.97
CA ARG A 81 -5.16 0.71 5.14
C ARG A 81 -4.10 0.96 4.07
N GLU A 82 -4.08 2.13 3.45
CA GLU A 82 -3.02 2.46 2.50
C GLU A 82 -1.68 2.77 3.19
N CYS A 83 -1.69 3.28 4.43
CA CYS A 83 -0.47 3.39 5.24
C CYS A 83 0.13 2.02 5.57
N GLU A 84 -0.68 1.01 5.85
CA GLU A 84 -0.23 -0.37 6.06
C GLU A 84 0.49 -0.92 4.82
N ASN A 85 -0.06 -0.67 3.61
CA ASN A 85 0.61 -1.04 2.35
C ASN A 85 1.94 -0.30 2.15
N LEU A 86 2.02 0.97 2.55
CA LEU A 86 3.26 1.76 2.47
C LEU A 86 4.30 1.34 3.52
N LEU A 87 3.90 0.84 4.69
CA LEU A 87 4.83 0.26 5.68
C LEU A 87 5.56 -0.95 5.11
N VAL A 88 4.85 -1.79 4.35
CA VAL A 88 5.45 -2.90 3.61
C VAL A 88 6.44 -2.41 2.55
N ALA A 89 6.13 -1.33 1.83
CA ALA A 89 7.07 -0.71 0.90
C ALA A 89 8.34 -0.19 1.62
N ILE A 90 8.20 0.40 2.81
CA ILE A 90 9.31 0.87 3.64
C ILE A 90 10.20 -0.30 4.05
N GLU A 91 9.61 -1.37 4.59
CA GLU A 91 10.35 -2.55 5.07
C GLU A 91 11.10 -3.24 3.93
N LEU A 92 10.47 -3.36 2.76
CA LEU A 92 11.11 -3.94 1.58
C LEU A 92 12.21 -3.04 1.01
N ALA A 93 12.00 -1.72 0.99
CA ALA A 93 13.02 -0.76 0.55
C ALA A 93 14.22 -0.73 1.49
N ALA A 94 13.99 -0.88 2.80
CA ALA A 94 15.04 -1.04 3.80
C ALA A 94 15.84 -2.32 3.57
N TRP A 95 15.17 -3.43 3.23
CA TRP A 95 15.86 -4.68 2.86
C TRP A 95 16.74 -4.52 1.61
N LEU A 96 16.28 -3.74 0.61
CA LEU A 96 17.05 -3.41 -0.59
C LEU A 96 18.09 -2.31 -0.38
N ASN A 97 18.14 -1.70 0.82
CA ASN A 97 18.97 -0.55 1.16
C ASN A 97 18.80 0.65 0.20
N ASP A 98 17.56 0.91 -0.23
CA ASP A 98 17.22 1.98 -1.17
C ASP A 98 16.61 3.20 -0.44
N ALA A 99 17.49 4.04 0.12
CA ALA A 99 17.09 5.17 0.95
C ALA A 99 16.14 6.18 0.26
N PRO A 100 16.31 6.55 -1.03
CA PRO A 100 15.35 7.40 -1.74
C PRO A 100 13.92 6.84 -1.73
N ILE A 101 13.78 5.53 -1.94
CA ILE A 101 12.49 4.86 -1.96
C ILE A 101 11.87 4.83 -0.56
N ILE A 102 12.67 4.55 0.48
CA ILE A 102 12.22 4.62 1.88
C ILE A 102 11.64 6.01 2.16
N LEU A 103 12.37 7.07 1.79
CA LEU A 103 11.92 8.45 2.00
C LEU A 103 10.62 8.74 1.24
N GLN A 104 10.50 8.29 -0.02
CA GLN A 104 9.28 8.45 -0.80
C GLN A 104 8.08 7.78 -0.11
N ALA A 105 8.23 6.55 0.37
CA ALA A 105 7.15 5.83 1.07
C ALA A 105 6.75 6.53 2.37
N VAL A 106 7.73 7.01 3.15
CA VAL A 106 7.49 7.77 4.40
C VAL A 106 6.75 9.08 4.11
N VAL A 107 7.14 9.84 3.10
CA VAL A 107 6.47 11.10 2.72
C VAL A 107 5.04 10.84 2.27
N GLN A 108 4.80 9.80 1.47
CA GLN A 108 3.44 9.43 1.08
C GLN A 108 2.58 9.00 2.26
N CYS A 109 3.13 8.20 3.18
CA CYS A 109 2.44 7.77 4.39
C CYS A 109 2.06 8.97 5.27
N TYR A 110 2.99 9.92 5.46
CA TYR A 110 2.70 11.17 6.14
C TYR A 110 1.58 11.97 5.45
N GLY A 111 1.59 12.06 4.11
CA GLY A 111 0.52 12.70 3.35
C GLY A 111 -0.86 12.07 3.57
N LEU A 112 -0.94 10.78 3.87
CA LEU A 112 -2.21 10.14 4.21
C LEU A 112 -2.63 10.40 5.66
N LEU A 113 -1.67 10.40 6.60
CA LEU A 113 -1.90 10.60 8.02
C LEU A 113 -2.09 12.07 8.44
N ALA A 114 -1.54 13.03 7.69
CA ALA A 114 -1.55 14.44 8.07
C ALA A 114 -2.96 14.98 8.39
N PRO A 115 -4.03 14.63 7.65
CA PRO A 115 -5.38 15.05 8.03
C PRO A 115 -5.89 14.38 9.32
N LEU A 116 -5.45 13.16 9.65
CA LEU A 116 -5.84 12.51 10.91
C LEU A 116 -5.20 13.23 12.10
N ILE A 117 -3.91 13.54 11.98
CA ILE A 117 -3.12 14.25 13.02
C ILE A 117 -3.66 15.66 13.21
N TYR A 118 -3.86 16.40 12.12
CA TYR A 118 -4.29 17.81 12.17
C TYR A 118 -5.66 18.01 12.79
N PHE A 119 -6.63 17.14 12.46
CA PHE A 119 -7.99 17.27 12.98
C PHE A 119 -8.18 16.65 14.37
N ASN A 120 -7.11 16.16 15.02
CA ASN A 120 -7.11 15.58 16.36
C ASN A 120 -8.29 14.62 16.58
N LEU A 121 -8.60 13.82 15.55
CA LEU A 121 -9.72 12.91 15.56
C LEU A 121 -9.42 11.85 16.61
N ALA A 122 -10.24 11.83 17.67
CA ALA A 122 -10.11 10.89 18.77
C ALA A 122 -9.79 9.51 18.22
N TYR A 123 -8.62 8.99 18.60
CA TYR A 123 -8.01 7.77 18.08
C TYR A 123 -8.84 6.51 18.42
N GLU A 124 -9.77 6.62 19.38
CA GLU A 124 -10.59 5.52 19.92
C GLU A 124 -11.53 4.82 18.92
N PRO A 125 -12.32 5.50 18.05
CA PRO A 125 -13.22 4.81 17.13
C PRO A 125 -12.46 4.10 16.00
N ILE A 126 -11.32 4.64 15.57
CA ILE A 126 -10.56 4.15 14.41
C ILE A 126 -9.84 2.84 14.77
N ILE A 127 -9.08 2.78 15.88
CA ILE A 127 -8.41 1.54 16.31
C ILE A 127 -9.44 0.44 16.59
N LYS A 128 -10.55 0.80 17.25
CA LYS A 128 -11.56 -0.17 17.66
C LYS A 128 -12.26 -0.84 16.47
N ASN A 129 -12.22 -0.26 15.28
CA ASN A 129 -12.76 -0.86 14.04
C ASN A 129 -11.68 -1.49 13.13
N ILE A 130 -10.40 -1.39 13.48
CA ILE A 130 -9.32 -2.13 12.79
C ILE A 130 -9.16 -3.53 13.42
N ALA A 131 -9.61 -3.73 14.66
CA ALA A 131 -9.48 -4.97 15.41
C ALA A 131 -10.67 -5.97 15.27
N TYR A 132 -11.58 -5.81 14.30
CA TYR A 132 -12.71 -6.71 14.05
C TYR A 132 -12.84 -7.12 12.59
#